data_AF-K1ZEX9-F1
#
_entry.id   AF-K1ZEX9-F1
#
_cell.length_a   1.000
_cell.length_b   1.000
_cell.length_c   1.000
_cell.angle_alpha   90.00
_cell.angle_beta   90.00
_cell.angle_gamma   90.00
#
_symmetry.space_group_name_H-M   'P 1'
#
loop_
_entity.id
_entity.type
_entity.pdbx_description
1 polymer ?
#
loop_
_entity_poly.entity_id
_entity_poly.type
_entity_poly.pdbx_seq_one_letter_code
_entity_poly.pdbx_strand_id
1 'polypeptide(L)'
;MLVKVTDAILIKVLEIVKRYFKNRLFFRVAELQNSRVTELKSFMRIDWVKIMEVLGSGGVVTHPTDTCYGLACDPLNKKAIDRLYELKRMPKDKPVTIMVYSLEDAQKYGVFSVKALELASRGWPGDLTLIVPKVGGEGTVGIRIPGDDFTLEMLKRWGGPLTTTSANLSGGENPYSSDNALKGDYTVEAGKIPVRKPSTIMKIFGGKVEVIRCGEFV
;
A
#
# COMPACT_ATOMS: atom_id res chain seq x y z
N MET A 1 -10.34 10.79 24.44
CA MET A 1 -9.72 12.05 24.90
C MET A 1 -8.44 12.24 24.09
N LEU A 2 -8.50 12.97 22.97
CA LEU A 2 -7.36 13.18 22.08
C LEU A 2 -6.28 13.98 22.79
N VAL A 3 -5.08 13.40 22.92
CA VAL A 3 -3.90 14.09 23.43
C VAL A 3 -3.52 15.20 22.44
N LYS A 4 -3.71 16.46 22.83
CA LYS A 4 -3.14 17.61 22.12
C LYS A 4 -1.62 17.47 22.19
N VAL A 5 -0.99 17.04 21.11
CA VAL A 5 0.46 17.22 20.93
C VAL A 5 0.68 18.74 20.93
N THR A 6 1.16 19.26 22.04
CA THR A 6 1.45 20.69 22.20
C THR A 6 2.60 21.06 21.27
N ASP A 7 2.57 22.30 20.75
CA ASP A 7 3.59 22.82 19.82
C ASP A 7 5.03 22.66 20.36
N ALA A 8 5.19 22.54 21.69
CA ALA A 8 6.45 22.26 22.37
C ALA A 8 7.13 20.94 21.96
N ILE A 9 6.36 19.87 21.69
CA ILE A 9 6.94 18.58 21.27
C ILE A 9 7.42 18.67 19.82
N LEU A 10 6.64 19.33 18.96
CA LEU A 10 7.01 19.56 17.56
C LEU A 10 8.26 20.43 17.45
N ILE A 11 8.38 21.46 18.28
CA ILE A 11 9.57 22.32 18.35
C ILE A 11 10.80 21.49 18.74
N LYS A 12 10.70 20.61 19.74
CA LYS A 12 11.82 19.73 20.14
C LYS A 12 12.23 18.76 19.04
N VAL A 13 11.28 18.17 18.33
CA VAL A 13 11.58 17.27 17.19
C VAL A 13 12.28 18.04 16.07
N LEU A 14 11.81 19.26 15.75
CA LEU A 14 12.44 20.12 14.75
C LEU A 14 13.85 20.56 15.16
N GLU A 15 14.10 20.81 16.45
CA GLU A 15 15.45 21.09 16.96
C GLU A 15 16.40 19.90 16.81
N ILE A 16 15.93 18.68 17.08
CA ILE A 16 16.72 17.45 16.88
C ILE A 16 17.09 17.29 15.40
N VAL A 17 16.12 17.48 14.49
CA VAL A 17 16.36 17.39 13.04
C VAL A 17 17.33 18.48 12.57
N LYS A 18 17.17 19.74 13.04
CA LYS A 18 18.10 20.84 12.74
C LYS A 18 19.53 20.52 13.22
N ARG A 19 19.68 19.82 14.34
CA ARG A 19 20.97 19.46 14.93
C ARG A 19 21.70 18.36 14.14
N TYR A 20 20.95 17.46 13.50
CA TYR A 20 21.49 16.38 12.67
C TYR A 20 21.91 16.84 11.26
N PHE A 21 21.27 17.85 10.69
CA PHE A 21 21.59 18.36 9.35
C PHE A 21 22.33 19.70 9.42
N LYS A 22 23.62 19.67 9.80
CA LYS A 22 24.51 20.85 9.79
C LYS A 22 24.81 21.29 8.34
N ASN A 23 24.35 22.51 8.03
CA ASN A 23 24.77 23.43 6.96
C ASN A 23 24.18 23.30 5.54
N ARG A 24 23.63 24.46 5.12
CA ARG A 24 23.56 25.03 3.76
C ARG A 24 22.43 24.58 2.83
N LEU A 25 21.18 24.61 3.28
CA LEU A 25 20.02 24.69 2.36
C LEU A 25 18.78 25.36 2.99
N PHE A 26 18.95 26.28 3.95
CA PHE A 26 17.88 26.67 4.87
C PHE A 26 16.85 27.68 4.32
N PHE A 27 17.12 28.35 3.19
CA PHE A 27 16.25 29.43 2.69
C PHE A 27 15.24 29.01 1.61
N ARG A 28 15.36 27.82 1.02
CA ARG A 28 14.31 27.25 0.13
C ARG A 28 13.26 26.41 0.87
N VAL A 29 13.41 26.28 2.20
CA VAL A 29 12.66 25.32 3.03
C VAL A 29 11.37 25.91 3.59
N ALA A 30 11.20 27.24 3.64
CA ALA A 30 10.02 27.86 4.25
C ALA A 30 8.69 27.58 3.49
N GLU A 31 8.73 27.46 2.16
CA GLU A 31 7.57 27.01 1.36
C GLU A 31 7.40 25.49 1.36
N LEU A 32 8.52 24.74 1.42
CA LEU A 32 8.53 23.27 1.53
C LEU A 32 8.12 22.76 2.93
N GLN A 33 8.00 23.64 3.92
CA GLN A 33 7.66 23.28 5.30
C GLN A 33 6.17 23.00 5.50
N ASN A 34 5.25 23.66 4.78
CA ASN A 34 3.82 23.48 5.07
C ASN A 34 3.28 22.11 4.60
N SER A 35 3.65 21.63 3.41
CA SER A 35 3.17 20.34 2.91
C SER A 35 3.76 19.16 3.69
N ARG A 36 5.09 19.12 3.85
CA ARG A 36 5.76 18.02 4.58
C ARG A 36 5.44 18.01 6.08
N VAL A 37 5.28 19.16 6.73
CA VAL A 37 4.83 19.20 8.14
C VAL A 37 3.38 18.75 8.27
N THR A 38 2.53 19.00 7.28
CA THR A 38 1.15 18.49 7.26
C THR A 38 1.12 16.98 7.02
N GLU A 39 1.92 16.47 6.07
CA GLU A 39 2.10 15.03 5.84
C GLU A 39 2.66 14.32 7.09
N LEU A 40 3.69 14.88 7.73
CA LEU A 40 4.23 14.37 9.00
C LEU A 40 3.21 14.41 10.13
N LYS A 41 2.43 15.49 10.27
CA LYS A 41 1.36 15.59 11.28
C LYS A 41 0.24 14.59 11.02
N SER A 42 -0.12 14.34 9.76
CA SER A 42 -1.09 13.31 9.38
C SER A 42 -0.54 11.92 9.69
N PHE A 43 0.73 11.69 9.37
CA PHE A 43 1.41 10.42 9.61
C PHE A 43 1.54 10.10 11.11
N MET A 44 1.80 11.11 11.95
CA MET A 44 1.84 10.98 13.41
C MET A 44 0.47 10.73 14.05
N ARG A 45 -0.63 10.94 13.31
CA ARG A 45 -1.99 10.64 13.77
C ARG A 45 -2.45 9.23 13.41
N ILE A 46 -1.65 8.48 12.64
CA ILE A 46 -1.97 7.10 12.27
C ILE A 46 -1.81 6.22 13.50
N ASP A 47 -2.87 5.51 13.85
CA ASP A 47 -2.84 4.50 14.90
C ASP A 47 -2.28 3.18 14.35
N TRP A 48 -0.95 3.12 14.22
CA TRP A 48 -0.25 1.94 13.71
C TRP A 48 -0.51 0.70 14.57
N VAL A 49 -0.65 0.86 15.88
CA VAL A 49 -0.96 -0.25 16.80
C VAL A 49 -2.31 -0.84 16.42
N LYS A 50 -3.34 0.01 16.26
CA LYS A 50 -4.67 -0.44 15.88
C LYS A 50 -4.70 -1.14 14.52
N ILE A 51 -3.98 -0.62 13.53
CA ILE A 51 -3.86 -1.26 12.21
C ILE A 51 -3.30 -2.68 12.35
N MET A 52 -2.18 -2.84 13.08
CA MET A 52 -1.54 -4.15 13.24
C MET A 52 -2.40 -5.12 14.06
N GLU A 53 -3.12 -4.66 15.09
CA GLU A 53 -4.06 -5.47 15.86
C GLU A 53 -5.21 -6.01 14.98
N VAL A 54 -5.77 -5.15 14.12
CA VAL A 54 -6.86 -5.54 13.23
C VAL A 54 -6.38 -6.55 12.19
N LEU A 55 -5.22 -6.32 11.58
CA LEU A 55 -4.62 -7.29 10.66
C LEU A 55 -4.32 -8.63 11.35
N GLY A 56 -3.69 -8.58 12.53
CA GLY A 56 -3.32 -9.76 13.32
C GLY A 56 -4.52 -10.58 13.82
N SER A 57 -5.67 -9.95 14.04
CA SER A 57 -6.92 -10.63 14.42
C SER A 57 -7.73 -11.19 13.25
N GLY A 58 -7.19 -11.07 12.02
CA GLY A 58 -7.81 -11.51 10.78
C GLY A 58 -8.92 -10.56 10.29
N GLY A 59 -8.84 -9.28 10.65
CA GLY A 59 -9.70 -8.22 10.14
C GLY A 59 -9.16 -7.58 8.87
N VAL A 60 -9.95 -6.65 8.31
CA VAL A 60 -9.66 -5.92 7.08
C VAL A 60 -9.51 -4.43 7.38
N VAL A 61 -8.42 -3.83 6.90
CA VAL A 61 -8.13 -2.40 7.08
C VAL A 61 -8.40 -1.64 5.79
N THR A 62 -9.22 -0.60 5.85
CA THR A 62 -9.37 0.38 4.76
C THR A 62 -8.29 1.45 4.89
N HIS A 63 -7.46 1.62 3.86
CA HIS A 63 -6.32 2.56 3.89
C HIS A 63 -6.10 3.29 2.56
N PRO A 64 -5.47 4.48 2.56
CA PRO A 64 -5.05 5.12 1.32
C PRO A 64 -3.92 4.33 0.65
N THR A 65 -3.90 4.32 -0.69
CA THR A 65 -2.75 3.86 -1.50
C THR A 65 -2.34 4.94 -2.49
N ASP A 66 -1.27 4.70 -3.24
CA ASP A 66 -0.88 5.51 -4.40
C ASP A 66 -1.92 5.61 -5.53
N THR A 67 -2.93 4.74 -5.60
CA THR A 67 -3.91 4.71 -6.71
C THR A 67 -5.34 5.01 -6.30
N CYS A 68 -5.82 4.46 -5.18
CA CYS A 68 -7.15 4.66 -4.61
C CYS A 68 -7.17 4.19 -3.15
N TYR A 69 -8.26 4.35 -2.41
CA TYR A 69 -8.38 3.65 -1.12
C TYR A 69 -8.49 2.14 -1.36
N GLY A 70 -7.80 1.36 -0.53
CA GLY A 70 -7.73 -0.11 -0.61
C GLY A 70 -8.23 -0.79 0.66
N LEU A 71 -8.62 -2.05 0.53
CA LEU A 71 -8.90 -2.98 1.62
C LEU A 71 -7.73 -3.95 1.76
N ALA A 72 -6.98 -3.80 2.85
CA ALA A 72 -5.84 -4.64 3.18
C ALA A 72 -6.20 -5.74 4.19
N CYS A 73 -5.70 -6.94 3.97
CA CYS A 73 -5.76 -8.03 4.93
C CYS A 73 -4.61 -9.01 4.73
N ASP A 74 -4.36 -9.87 5.72
CA ASP A 74 -3.37 -10.93 5.62
C ASP A 74 -3.81 -12.03 4.62
N PRO A 75 -3.10 -12.23 3.49
CA PRO A 75 -3.43 -13.29 2.52
C PRO A 75 -3.24 -14.70 3.06
N LEU A 76 -2.46 -14.88 4.13
CA LEU A 76 -2.19 -16.17 4.74
C LEU A 76 -3.25 -16.55 5.79
N ASN A 77 -4.08 -15.58 6.17
CA ASN A 77 -5.19 -15.80 7.09
C ASN A 77 -6.50 -16.01 6.32
N LYS A 78 -6.96 -17.27 6.26
CA LYS A 78 -8.20 -17.63 5.56
C LYS A 78 -9.41 -16.82 6.01
N LYS A 79 -9.54 -16.54 7.32
CA LYS A 79 -10.65 -15.75 7.87
C LYS A 79 -10.62 -14.31 7.32
N ALA A 80 -9.43 -13.72 7.23
CA ALA A 80 -9.26 -12.36 6.73
C ALA A 80 -9.62 -12.27 5.24
N ILE A 81 -9.21 -13.27 4.45
CA ILE A 81 -9.56 -13.35 3.02
C ILE A 81 -11.06 -13.59 2.80
N ASP A 82 -11.69 -14.49 3.56
CA ASP A 82 -13.14 -14.68 3.49
C ASP A 82 -13.89 -13.38 3.83
N ARG A 83 -13.45 -12.68 4.88
CA ARG A 83 -14.00 -11.38 5.29
C ARG A 83 -13.83 -10.31 4.21
N LEU A 84 -12.70 -10.27 3.52
CA LEU A 84 -12.45 -9.37 2.40
C LEU A 84 -13.45 -9.60 1.26
N TYR A 85 -13.67 -10.87 0.86
CA TYR A 85 -14.63 -11.21 -0.19
C TYR A 85 -16.06 -10.83 0.21
N GLU A 86 -16.45 -11.09 1.46
CA GLU A 86 -17.76 -10.72 2.00
C GLU A 86 -18.00 -9.21 1.97
N LEU A 87 -17.06 -8.42 2.49
CA LEU A 87 -17.13 -6.95 2.48
C LEU A 87 -17.31 -6.42 1.06
N LYS A 88 -16.46 -6.90 0.14
CA LYS A 88 -16.43 -6.43 -1.24
C LYS A 88 -17.59 -6.94 -2.09
N ARG A 89 -18.37 -7.92 -1.60
CA ARG A 89 -19.31 -8.71 -2.40
C ARG A 89 -18.65 -9.25 -3.67
N MET A 90 -17.43 -9.76 -3.50
CA MET A 90 -16.59 -10.24 -4.59
C MET A 90 -16.66 -11.77 -4.63
N PRO A 91 -16.86 -12.37 -5.82
CA PRO A 91 -16.78 -13.82 -5.99
C PRO A 91 -15.41 -14.37 -5.54
N LYS A 92 -15.40 -15.52 -4.84
CA LYS A 92 -14.17 -16.11 -4.27
C LYS A 92 -13.18 -16.65 -5.30
N ASP A 93 -13.63 -16.86 -6.53
CA ASP A 93 -12.83 -17.28 -7.68
C ASP A 93 -12.09 -16.10 -8.34
N LYS A 94 -12.46 -14.85 -8.02
CA LYS A 94 -11.76 -13.68 -8.53
C LYS A 94 -10.43 -13.50 -7.81
N PRO A 95 -9.28 -13.57 -8.52
CA PRO A 95 -7.98 -13.50 -7.88
C PRO A 95 -7.73 -12.13 -7.25
N VAL A 96 -7.01 -12.15 -6.13
CA VAL A 96 -6.51 -10.95 -5.45
C VAL A 96 -4.99 -10.89 -5.53
N THR A 97 -4.46 -9.68 -5.65
CA THR A 97 -3.02 -9.42 -5.69
C THR A 97 -2.48 -9.20 -4.29
N ILE A 98 -1.23 -9.60 -4.04
CA ILE A 98 -0.51 -9.25 -2.83
C ILE A 98 0.40 -8.06 -3.07
N MET A 99 0.54 -7.23 -2.04
CA MET A 99 1.59 -6.24 -1.92
C MET A 99 2.65 -6.72 -0.94
N VAL A 100 3.90 -6.37 -1.23
CA VAL A 100 5.08 -6.74 -0.43
C VAL A 100 6.03 -5.55 -0.33
N TYR A 101 6.85 -5.53 0.72
CA TYR A 101 7.75 -4.41 0.99
C TYR A 101 8.97 -4.37 0.06
N SER A 102 9.51 -5.53 -0.31
CA SER A 102 10.76 -5.64 -1.06
C SER A 102 10.71 -6.71 -2.15
N LEU A 103 11.69 -6.69 -3.06
CA LEU A 103 11.87 -7.75 -4.06
C LEU A 103 12.18 -9.09 -3.40
N GLU A 104 12.95 -9.09 -2.31
CA GLU A 104 13.23 -10.30 -1.53
C GLU A 104 11.93 -10.90 -0.98
N ASP A 105 11.02 -10.08 -0.45
CA ASP A 105 9.70 -10.53 -0.01
C ASP A 105 8.86 -11.04 -1.17
N ALA A 106 8.92 -10.38 -2.34
CA ALA A 106 8.22 -10.83 -3.55
C ALA A 106 8.67 -12.25 -3.96
N GLN A 107 9.97 -12.52 -3.93
CA GLN A 107 10.57 -13.79 -4.31
C GLN A 107 10.20 -14.95 -3.36
N LYS A 108 9.70 -14.67 -2.15
CA LYS A 108 9.13 -15.70 -1.26
C LYS A 108 7.81 -16.27 -1.81
N TYR A 109 7.08 -15.50 -2.63
CA TYR A 109 5.76 -15.86 -3.13
C TYR A 109 5.72 -16.15 -4.63
N GLY A 110 6.55 -15.48 -5.43
CA GLY A 110 6.58 -15.59 -6.88
C GLY A 110 7.95 -15.99 -7.44
N VAL A 111 7.95 -16.73 -8.55
CA VAL A 111 9.15 -17.08 -9.31
C VAL A 111 9.39 -16.04 -10.38
N PHE A 112 10.50 -15.30 -10.27
CA PHE A 112 10.83 -14.21 -11.19
C PHE A 112 11.85 -14.66 -12.23
N SER A 113 11.45 -14.61 -13.51
CA SER A 113 12.37 -14.75 -14.64
C SER A 113 13.21 -13.47 -14.83
N VAL A 114 14.25 -13.54 -15.65
CA VAL A 114 15.06 -12.35 -16.03
C VAL A 114 14.17 -11.21 -16.53
N LYS A 115 13.18 -11.51 -17.38
CA LYS A 115 12.23 -10.51 -17.90
C LYS A 115 11.34 -9.93 -16.80
N ALA A 116 10.92 -10.75 -15.82
CA ALA A 116 10.15 -10.26 -14.69
C ALA A 116 10.96 -9.32 -13.80
N LEU A 117 12.23 -9.64 -13.56
CA LEU A 117 13.16 -8.79 -12.80
C LEU A 117 13.45 -7.47 -13.52
N GLU A 118 13.62 -7.50 -14.84
CA GLU A 118 13.81 -6.30 -15.68
C GLU A 118 12.60 -5.36 -15.62
N LEU A 119 11.37 -5.90 -15.66
CA LEU A 119 10.16 -5.10 -15.51
C LEU A 119 9.99 -4.59 -14.08
N ALA A 120 10.26 -5.43 -13.09
CA ALA A 120 10.20 -5.06 -11.68
C ALA A 120 11.17 -3.90 -11.37
N SER A 121 12.41 -3.93 -11.87
CA SER A 121 13.39 -2.86 -11.60
C SER A 121 13.00 -1.51 -12.21
N ARG A 122 12.12 -1.50 -13.21
CA ARG A 122 11.58 -0.29 -13.85
C ARG A 122 10.30 0.20 -13.20
N GLY A 123 9.45 -0.72 -12.72
CA GLY A 123 8.08 -0.43 -12.27
C GLY A 123 7.87 -0.48 -10.76
N TRP A 124 8.83 -1.01 -9.99
CA TRP A 124 8.76 -1.10 -8.54
C TRP A 124 9.84 -0.28 -7.83
N PRO A 125 9.53 0.37 -6.70
CA PRO A 125 8.17 0.60 -6.17
C PRO A 125 7.33 1.49 -7.09
N GLY A 126 6.04 1.18 -7.28
CA GLY A 126 5.18 2.00 -8.14
C GLY A 126 4.03 1.26 -8.82
N ASP A 127 3.69 1.71 -10.03
CA ASP A 127 2.41 1.43 -10.70
C ASP A 127 2.38 0.13 -11.51
N LEU A 128 3.27 -0.82 -11.20
CA LEU A 128 3.32 -2.12 -11.86
C LEU A 128 2.84 -3.24 -10.92
N THR A 129 2.05 -4.17 -11.44
CA THR A 129 1.71 -5.44 -10.79
C THR A 129 2.13 -6.56 -11.73
N LEU A 130 2.93 -7.49 -11.23
CA LEU A 130 3.41 -8.64 -12.00
C LEU A 130 2.68 -9.90 -11.57
N ILE A 131 2.05 -10.58 -12.52
CA ILE A 131 1.52 -11.93 -12.34
C ILE A 131 2.59 -12.91 -12.79
N VAL A 132 3.13 -13.67 -11.84
CA VAL A 132 4.22 -14.62 -12.06
C VAL A 132 3.85 -16.01 -11.52
N PRO A 133 4.53 -17.09 -11.92
CA PRO A 133 4.32 -18.41 -11.31
C PRO A 133 4.51 -18.36 -9.79
N LYS A 134 3.67 -19.08 -9.06
CA LYS A 134 3.75 -19.13 -7.59
C LYS A 134 4.92 -20.02 -7.15
N VAL A 135 5.60 -19.63 -6.07
CA VAL A 135 6.60 -20.50 -5.43
C VAL A 135 5.90 -21.70 -4.77
N GLY A 136 6.46 -22.90 -4.96
CA GLY A 136 6.04 -24.11 -4.23
C GLY A 136 4.72 -24.73 -4.69
N GLY A 137 4.21 -24.41 -5.87
CA GLY A 137 3.00 -25.05 -6.40
C GLY A 137 2.63 -24.61 -7.81
N GLU A 138 1.51 -25.13 -8.30
CA GLU A 138 0.92 -24.75 -9.58
C GLU A 138 0.19 -23.39 -9.49
N GLY A 139 0.05 -22.73 -10.63
CA GLY A 139 -0.67 -21.47 -10.76
C GLY A 139 0.21 -20.22 -10.68
N THR A 140 -0.43 -19.08 -10.45
CA THR A 140 0.21 -17.76 -10.51
C THR A 140 -0.19 -16.87 -9.33
N VAL A 141 0.66 -15.90 -9.00
CA VAL A 141 0.40 -14.87 -7.99
C VAL A 141 0.65 -13.49 -8.61
N GLY A 142 -0.27 -12.56 -8.36
CA GLY A 142 -0.08 -11.15 -8.70
C GLY A 142 0.60 -10.44 -7.53
N ILE A 143 1.77 -9.84 -7.76
CA ILE A 143 2.58 -9.17 -6.76
C ILE A 143 2.80 -7.71 -7.16
N ARG A 144 2.85 -6.81 -6.18
CA ARG A 144 3.22 -5.40 -6.36
C ARG A 144 4.07 -4.90 -5.19
N ILE A 145 5.04 -4.04 -5.47
CA ILE A 145 5.64 -3.17 -4.44
C ILE A 145 5.04 -1.77 -4.68
N PRO A 146 4.18 -1.26 -3.78
CA PRO A 146 3.49 0.02 -3.96
C PRO A 146 4.46 1.20 -3.86
N GLY A 147 4.14 2.30 -4.54
CA GLY A 147 4.96 3.50 -4.58
C GLY A 147 4.64 4.53 -3.50
N ASP A 148 3.65 4.29 -2.63
CA ASP A 148 3.32 5.20 -1.52
C ASP A 148 3.97 4.79 -0.19
N ASP A 149 4.48 5.81 0.51
CA ASP A 149 5.16 5.66 1.81
C ASP A 149 4.26 5.05 2.89
N PHE A 150 2.95 5.34 2.87
CA PHE A 150 2.01 4.81 3.85
C PHE A 150 1.95 3.28 3.75
N THR A 151 1.70 2.76 2.56
CA THR A 151 1.54 1.32 2.34
C THR A 151 2.86 0.60 2.51
N LEU A 152 3.99 1.18 2.07
CA LEU A 152 5.31 0.63 2.34
C LEU A 152 5.60 0.54 3.84
N GLU A 153 5.28 1.58 4.61
CA GLU A 153 5.45 1.52 6.07
C GLU A 153 4.52 0.49 6.72
N MET A 154 3.28 0.39 6.24
CA MET A 154 2.33 -0.63 6.70
C MET A 154 2.87 -2.05 6.47
N LEU A 155 3.39 -2.33 5.27
CA LEU A 155 4.00 -3.61 4.92
C LEU A 155 5.25 -3.90 5.77
N LYS A 156 6.10 -2.89 5.98
CA LYS A 156 7.29 -3.00 6.81
C LYS A 156 6.96 -3.35 8.27
N ARG A 157 5.93 -2.72 8.85
CA ARG A 157 5.47 -3.02 10.23
C ARG A 157 4.82 -4.38 10.32
N TRP A 158 4.03 -4.74 9.31
CA TRP A 158 3.37 -6.04 9.25
C TRP A 158 4.37 -7.19 9.12
N GLY A 159 5.47 -6.97 8.39
CA GLY A 159 6.55 -7.95 8.23
C GLY A 159 6.20 -9.10 7.27
N GLY A 160 5.15 -8.93 6.46
CA GLY A 160 4.67 -9.94 5.53
C GLY A 160 3.89 -9.32 4.36
N PRO A 161 3.31 -10.15 3.49
CA PRO A 161 2.46 -9.69 2.41
C PRO A 161 1.13 -9.18 2.97
N LEU A 162 0.52 -8.24 2.25
CA LEU A 162 -0.88 -7.88 2.45
C LEU A 162 -1.59 -8.01 1.11
N THR A 163 -2.72 -8.72 1.08
CA THR A 163 -3.63 -8.58 -0.05
C THR A 163 -4.19 -7.17 -0.01
N THR A 164 -4.21 -6.48 -1.14
CA THR A 164 -5.01 -5.26 -1.27
C THR A 164 -5.82 -5.24 -2.56
N THR A 165 -7.00 -4.65 -2.48
CA THR A 165 -7.91 -4.40 -3.58
C THR A 165 -8.64 -3.09 -3.32
N SER A 166 -9.20 -2.43 -4.34
CA SER A 166 -9.90 -1.16 -4.15
C SER A 166 -11.02 -1.28 -3.10
N ALA A 167 -11.20 -0.25 -2.27
CA ALA A 167 -12.19 -0.21 -1.21
C ALA A 167 -13.57 0.20 -1.73
N ASN A 168 -14.09 -0.56 -2.69
CA ASN A 168 -15.42 -0.40 -3.26
C ASN A 168 -16.08 -1.76 -3.40
N LEU A 169 -17.40 -1.78 -3.56
CA LEU A 169 -18.10 -3.00 -3.98
C LEU A 169 -17.53 -3.49 -5.33
N SER A 170 -17.51 -4.80 -5.52
CA SER A 170 -16.98 -5.41 -6.76
C SER A 170 -17.69 -4.82 -7.99
N GLY A 171 -16.90 -4.24 -8.90
CA GLY A 171 -17.41 -3.57 -10.12
C GLY A 171 -17.80 -2.10 -9.95
N GLY A 172 -17.72 -1.53 -8.73
CA GLY A 172 -18.00 -0.12 -8.48
C GLY A 172 -16.86 0.82 -8.91
N GLU A 173 -17.07 2.11 -8.67
CA GLU A 173 -16.04 3.15 -8.85
C GLU A 173 -14.98 3.10 -7.76
N ASN A 174 -13.75 3.52 -8.07
CA ASN A 174 -12.68 3.53 -7.09
C ASN A 174 -12.88 4.67 -6.07
N PRO A 175 -12.66 4.42 -4.77
CA PRO A 175 -12.76 5.43 -3.73
C PRO A 175 -11.47 6.28 -3.66
N TYR A 176 -11.62 7.57 -3.39
CA TYR A 176 -10.50 8.53 -3.29
C TYR A 176 -10.57 9.35 -2.00
N SER A 177 -11.45 9.00 -1.07
CA SER A 177 -11.47 9.53 0.30
C SER A 177 -11.82 8.45 1.30
N SER A 178 -11.45 8.66 2.57
CA SER A 178 -11.90 7.76 3.63
C SER A 178 -13.43 7.73 3.70
N ASP A 179 -14.12 8.85 3.47
CA ASP A 179 -15.59 8.96 3.51
C ASP A 179 -16.30 8.07 2.49
N ASN A 180 -15.80 7.97 1.25
CA ASN A 180 -16.45 7.19 0.19
C ASN A 180 -15.90 5.77 0.03
N ALA A 181 -14.83 5.45 0.75
CA ALA A 181 -14.30 4.10 0.80
C ALA A 181 -15.24 3.16 1.56
N LEU A 182 -15.41 1.97 1.00
CA LEU A 182 -16.00 0.83 1.69
C LEU A 182 -15.20 0.57 2.97
N LYS A 183 -15.93 0.48 4.08
CA LYS A 183 -15.36 0.37 5.41
C LYS A 183 -15.03 -1.08 5.75
N GLY A 184 -13.77 -1.35 6.04
CA GLY A 184 -13.31 -2.56 6.72
C GLY A 184 -13.57 -2.50 8.22
N ASP A 185 -12.93 -3.40 8.96
CA ASP A 185 -13.03 -3.46 10.42
C ASP A 185 -12.26 -2.30 11.11
N TYR A 186 -11.36 -1.63 10.36
CA TYR A 186 -10.80 -0.34 10.72
C TYR A 186 -10.55 0.51 9.47
N THR A 187 -10.76 1.83 9.56
CA THR A 187 -10.50 2.77 8.46
C THR A 187 -9.48 3.82 8.89
N VAL A 188 -8.45 3.99 8.08
CA VAL A 188 -7.45 5.04 8.24
C VAL A 188 -8.04 6.35 7.74
N GLU A 189 -8.18 7.32 8.64
CA GLU A 189 -8.71 8.65 8.32
C GLU A 189 -7.61 9.55 7.73
N ALA A 190 -7.31 9.34 6.44
CA ALA A 190 -6.30 10.12 5.69
C ALA A 190 -6.91 11.16 4.73
N GLY A 191 -8.23 11.36 4.75
CA GLY A 191 -8.91 12.35 3.92
C GLY A 191 -8.89 12.02 2.42
N LYS A 192 -8.87 13.03 1.56
CA LYS A 192 -8.86 12.86 0.10
C LYS A 192 -7.45 12.58 -0.42
N ILE A 193 -7.33 11.65 -1.37
CA ILE A 193 -6.10 11.38 -2.12
C ILE A 193 -6.26 11.77 -3.60
N PRO A 194 -5.18 12.09 -4.32
CA PRO A 194 -5.24 12.38 -5.75
C PRO A 194 -5.82 11.22 -6.56
N VAL A 195 -6.58 11.55 -7.60
CA VAL A 195 -7.08 10.56 -8.55
C VAL A 195 -5.94 10.14 -9.46
N ARG A 196 -5.61 8.84 -9.46
CA ARG A 196 -4.65 8.23 -10.38
C ARG A 196 -5.25 7.03 -11.09
N LYS A 197 -4.68 6.66 -12.24
CA LYS A 197 -5.05 5.40 -12.88
C LYS A 197 -4.62 4.22 -12.01
N PRO A 198 -5.34 3.09 -12.08
CA PRO A 198 -4.89 1.85 -11.46
C PRO A 198 -3.52 1.40 -11.98
N SER A 199 -2.84 0.53 -11.23
CA SER A 199 -1.58 -0.07 -11.68
C SER A 199 -1.72 -0.84 -13.00
N THR A 200 -0.68 -0.83 -13.82
CA THR A 200 -0.54 -1.74 -14.95
C THR A 200 -0.37 -3.16 -14.44
N ILE A 201 -1.11 -4.12 -15.01
CA ILE A 201 -1.00 -5.54 -14.66
C ILE A 201 -0.40 -6.26 -15.87
N MET A 202 0.77 -6.88 -15.67
CA MET A 202 1.43 -7.70 -16.68
C MET A 202 1.58 -9.13 -16.16
N LYS A 203 1.17 -10.10 -16.97
CA LYS A 203 1.38 -11.53 -16.72
C LYS A 203 2.60 -12.02 -17.47
N ILE A 204 3.45 -12.76 -16.77
CA ILE A 204 4.70 -13.30 -17.30
C ILE A 204 4.65 -14.82 -17.22
N PHE A 205 4.66 -15.48 -18.38
CA PHE A 205 4.64 -16.93 -18.48
C PHE A 205 5.45 -17.41 -19.68
N GLY A 206 6.33 -18.40 -19.48
CA GLY A 206 7.17 -18.94 -20.55
C GLY A 206 8.05 -17.89 -21.26
N GLY A 207 8.48 -16.84 -20.54
CA GLY A 207 9.27 -15.73 -21.10
C GLY A 207 8.47 -14.70 -21.91
N LYS A 208 7.16 -14.90 -22.10
CA LYS A 208 6.26 -13.96 -22.77
C LYS A 208 5.63 -13.01 -21.75
N VAL A 209 5.38 -11.78 -22.18
CA VAL A 209 4.69 -10.74 -21.40
C VAL A 209 3.33 -10.49 -22.03
N GLU A 210 2.28 -10.59 -21.22
CA GLU A 210 0.90 -10.31 -21.59
C GLU A 210 0.39 -9.15 -20.73
N VAL A 211 -0.13 -8.09 -21.34
CA VAL A 211 -0.71 -6.96 -20.62
C VAL A 211 -2.18 -7.27 -20.32
N ILE A 212 -2.49 -7.45 -19.03
CA ILE A 212 -3.85 -7.76 -18.55
C ILE A 212 -4.65 -6.47 -18.32
N ARG A 213 -3.98 -5.41 -17.87
CA ARG A 213 -4.58 -4.08 -17.65
C ARG A 213 -3.54 -2.99 -17.89
N CYS A 214 -3.88 -1.97 -18.68
CA CYS A 214 -3.05 -0.78 -18.83
C CYS A 214 -3.29 0.21 -17.69
N GLY A 215 -2.21 0.67 -17.04
CA GLY A 215 -2.19 1.71 -16.01
C GLY A 215 -1.24 2.85 -16.39
N GLU A 216 -0.57 3.46 -15.41
CA GLU A 216 0.44 4.51 -15.65
C GLU A 216 1.79 3.95 -16.15
N PHE A 217 2.12 2.70 -15.83
CA PHE A 217 3.37 2.07 -16.28
C PHE A 217 3.22 1.56 -17.71
N VAL A 218 4.03 2.07 -18.64
CA VAL A 218 4.04 1.69 -20.07
C VAL A 218 5.47 1.42 -20.54
#